data_AF-A0A819RZM0-F1
#
_entry.id   AF-A0A819RZM0-F1
#
_cell.length_a   1.000
_cell.length_b   1.000
_cell.length_c   1.000
_cell.angle_alpha   90.00
_cell.angle_beta   90.00
_cell.angle_gamma   90.00
#
_symmetry.space_group_name_H-M   'P 1'
#
loop_
_entity.id
_entity.type
_entity.pdbx_description
1 polymer ?
#
loop_
_entity_poly.entity_id
_entity_poly.type
_entity_poly.pdbx_seq_one_letter_code
_entity_poly.pdbx_strand_id
1 'polypeptide(L)'
;MFIQLLLQSFYKIVCNKWNTGNIFDSRSLDPLVIRREILSTRLYIVLIISLIILTTYTSLSNRIENKTVISPSQSIYENLQQKYANSLQCSCTKISIPYGSFVKIVPLFHQVCSSDFISQQWINSIFQTNSTFIWPIDVRTSLSAMWQLIRTFCQSSINITTDAMNQFDNSLLINTMLLTEELLEAKVQAALYLLRQTASSTLIQPMTIAHKVTQANQLVTGLLTNYVAVTDNFGLAQHIPTYDIGYMNVSLYAGTFGNKYILENSTLVCSCQNNGSCPLPGNLYLYKTFETFGVYDLKTLSGIILDCLPSQMTLSSSLECFYNQSCLNILL
;
A
#
# COMPACT_ATOMS: atom_id res chain seq x y z
N MET A 1 -17.55 -10.65 -88.08
CA MET A 1 -16.95 -9.93 -89.22
C MET A 1 -17.17 -8.40 -89.17
N PHE A 2 -18.36 -7.91 -88.81
CA PHE A 2 -18.67 -6.47 -88.78
C PHE A 2 -17.89 -5.65 -87.73
N ILE A 3 -17.66 -6.23 -86.54
CA ILE A 3 -16.95 -5.57 -85.43
C ILE A 3 -15.45 -5.38 -85.73
N GLN A 4 -14.82 -6.33 -86.44
CA GLN A 4 -13.41 -6.23 -86.86
C GLN A 4 -13.19 -5.11 -87.89
N LEU A 5 -14.11 -4.93 -88.84
CA LEU A 5 -14.04 -3.85 -89.83
C LEU A 5 -14.24 -2.47 -89.20
N LEU A 6 -15.15 -2.37 -88.22
CA LEU A 6 -15.35 -1.14 -87.45
C LEU A 6 -14.13 -0.78 -86.60
N LEU A 7 -13.50 -1.76 -85.94
CA LEU A 7 -12.28 -1.55 -85.16
C LEU A 7 -11.10 -1.12 -86.04
N GLN A 8 -10.91 -1.73 -87.21
CA GLN A 8 -9.86 -1.32 -88.16
C GLN A 8 -10.10 0.09 -88.73
N SER A 9 -11.35 0.43 -89.06
CA SER A 9 -11.72 1.76 -89.53
C SER A 9 -11.47 2.83 -88.45
N PHE A 10 -11.89 2.54 -87.21
CA PHE A 10 -11.70 3.43 -86.08
C PHE A 10 -10.21 3.61 -85.74
N TYR A 11 -9.42 2.52 -85.73
CA TYR A 11 -7.97 2.57 -85.53
C TYR A 11 -7.27 3.44 -86.58
N LYS A 12 -7.64 3.31 -87.84
CA LYS A 12 -7.06 4.10 -88.94
C LYS A 12 -7.38 5.59 -88.81
N ILE A 13 -8.60 5.94 -88.40
CA ILE A 13 -9.02 7.33 -88.14
C ILE A 13 -8.25 7.92 -86.96
N VAL A 14 -8.13 7.15 -85.86
CA VAL A 14 -7.44 7.58 -84.65
C VAL A 14 -5.94 7.78 -84.90
N CYS A 15 -5.26 6.86 -85.59
CA CYS A 15 -3.84 7.00 -85.94
C CYS A 15 -3.57 8.22 -86.83
N ASN A 16 -4.46 8.50 -87.80
CA ASN A 16 -4.28 9.65 -88.69
C ASN A 16 -4.42 10.98 -87.95
N LYS A 17 -5.43 11.10 -87.06
CA LYS A 17 -5.62 12.29 -86.20
C LYS A 17 -4.55 12.43 -85.11
N TRP A 18 -3.98 11.31 -84.65
CA TRP A 18 -2.88 11.31 -83.68
C TRP A 18 -1.58 11.88 -84.29
N ASN A 19 -1.27 11.52 -85.53
CA ASN A 19 -0.07 12.02 -86.23
C ASN A 19 -0.14 13.52 -86.57
N THR A 20 -1.34 14.09 -86.71
CA THR A 20 -1.53 15.54 -86.97
C THR A 20 -1.67 16.38 -85.70
N GLY A 21 -1.92 15.76 -84.54
CA GLY A 21 -2.06 16.45 -83.26
C GLY A 21 -3.25 17.43 -83.19
N ASN A 22 -4.23 17.26 -84.09
CA ASN A 22 -5.44 18.08 -84.17
C ASN A 22 -6.68 17.18 -84.21
N ILE A 23 -7.52 17.27 -83.18
CA ILE A 23 -8.75 16.47 -83.06
C ILE A 23 -9.93 17.13 -83.81
N PHE A 24 -9.85 18.44 -84.09
CA PHE A 24 -10.91 19.21 -84.74
C PHE A 24 -11.06 18.85 -86.22
N ASP A 25 -12.30 18.64 -86.69
CA ASP A 25 -12.63 18.41 -88.10
C ASP A 25 -12.82 19.74 -88.84
N SER A 26 -11.82 20.62 -88.81
CA SER A 26 -11.87 21.89 -89.53
C SER A 26 -11.32 21.72 -90.95
N ARG A 27 -11.97 22.35 -91.95
CA ARG A 27 -11.47 22.46 -93.34
C ARG A 27 -10.70 23.77 -93.56
N SER A 28 -10.27 24.42 -92.48
CA SER A 28 -9.62 25.72 -92.53
C SER A 28 -8.19 25.57 -93.04
N LEU A 29 -7.81 26.38 -94.04
CA LEU A 29 -6.43 26.47 -94.54
C LEU A 29 -5.61 27.55 -93.81
N ASP A 30 -6.23 28.27 -92.86
CA ASP A 30 -5.57 29.33 -92.10
C ASP A 30 -4.58 28.73 -91.08
N PRO A 31 -3.27 29.02 -91.19
CA PRO A 31 -2.25 28.47 -90.30
C PRO A 31 -2.44 28.89 -88.83
N LEU A 32 -3.07 30.04 -88.55
CA LEU A 32 -3.34 30.48 -87.18
C LEU A 32 -4.46 29.68 -86.52
N VAL A 33 -5.48 29.32 -87.30
CA VAL A 33 -6.61 28.49 -86.84
C VAL A 33 -6.10 27.07 -86.53
N ILE A 34 -5.33 26.47 -87.43
CA ILE A 34 -4.73 25.15 -87.24
C ILE A 34 -3.83 25.12 -85.99
N ARG A 35 -3.02 26.16 -85.76
CA ARG A 35 -2.14 26.24 -84.58
C ARG A 35 -2.94 26.32 -83.27
N ARG A 36 -4.05 27.06 -83.24
CA ARG A 36 -4.95 27.14 -82.07
C ARG A 36 -5.63 25.81 -81.80
N GLU A 37 -6.07 25.11 -82.84
CA GLU A 37 -6.70 23.79 -82.73
C GLU A 37 -5.74 22.72 -82.19
N ILE A 38 -4.47 22.72 -82.63
CA ILE A 38 -3.42 21.84 -82.09
C ILE A 38 -3.13 22.14 -80.61
N LEU A 39 -3.00 23.44 -80.24
CA LEU A 39 -2.77 23.85 -78.85
C LEU A 39 -3.95 23.45 -77.94
N SER A 40 -5.18 23.66 -78.42
CA SER A 40 -6.40 23.26 -77.72
C SER A 40 -6.49 21.74 -77.57
N THR A 41 -6.12 20.98 -78.60
CA THR A 41 -6.03 19.51 -78.57
C THR A 41 -5.04 19.03 -77.52
N ARG A 42 -3.84 19.62 -77.45
CA ARG A 42 -2.83 19.28 -76.43
C ARG A 42 -3.30 19.60 -75.01
N LEU A 43 -3.93 20.76 -74.82
CA LEU A 43 -4.51 21.14 -73.53
C LEU A 43 -5.60 20.14 -73.11
N TYR A 44 -6.48 19.74 -74.03
CA TYR A 44 -7.55 18.80 -73.77
C TYR A 44 -7.03 17.41 -73.39
N ILE A 45 -5.98 16.92 -74.08
CA ILE A 45 -5.31 15.66 -73.74
C ILE A 45 -4.71 15.71 -72.33
N VAL A 46 -4.01 16.80 -71.98
CA VAL A 46 -3.44 16.98 -70.63
C VAL A 46 -4.55 17.00 -69.58
N LEU A 47 -5.65 17.69 -69.84
CA LEU A 47 -6.81 17.72 -68.94
C LEU A 47 -7.42 16.33 -68.76
N ILE A 48 -7.63 15.57 -69.84
CA ILE A 48 -8.13 14.20 -69.76
C ILE A 48 -7.18 13.31 -68.94
N ILE A 49 -5.87 13.37 -69.20
CA ILE A 49 -4.89 12.57 -68.45
C ILE A 49 -4.92 12.95 -66.96
N SER A 50 -4.98 14.24 -66.63
CA SER A 50 -5.08 14.70 -65.23
C SER A 50 -6.35 14.21 -64.54
N LEU A 51 -7.48 14.15 -65.27
CA LEU A 51 -8.76 13.68 -64.77
C LEU A 51 -8.77 12.16 -64.56
N ILE A 52 -8.09 11.41 -65.43
CA ILE A 52 -7.86 9.95 -65.27
C ILE A 52 -6.97 9.69 -64.04
N ILE A 53 -5.90 10.46 -63.85
CA ILE A 53 -5.02 10.32 -62.66
C ILE A 53 -5.80 10.62 -61.37
N LEU A 54 -6.62 11.68 -61.37
CA LEU A 54 -7.42 12.05 -60.20
C LEU A 54 -8.48 11.00 -59.85
N THR A 55 -9.17 10.46 -60.86
CA THR A 55 -10.20 9.42 -60.66
C THR A 55 -9.61 8.08 -60.23
N THR A 56 -8.46 7.69 -60.80
CA THR A 56 -7.75 6.47 -60.34
C THR A 56 -7.23 6.63 -58.92
N TYR A 57 -6.63 7.78 -58.57
CA TYR A 57 -6.17 8.06 -57.21
C TYR A 57 -7.32 8.02 -56.19
N THR A 58 -8.45 8.66 -56.49
CA THR A 58 -9.61 8.66 -55.58
C THR A 58 -10.30 7.30 -55.45
N SER A 59 -10.25 6.47 -56.49
CA SER A 59 -10.78 5.09 -56.48
C SER A 59 -9.89 4.11 -55.71
N LEU A 60 -8.57 4.25 -55.84
CA LEU A 60 -7.58 3.37 -55.20
C LEU A 60 -7.27 3.77 -53.74
N SER A 61 -7.75 4.94 -53.29
CA SER A 61 -7.54 5.39 -51.92
C SER A 61 -8.35 4.52 -50.96
N ASN A 62 -7.64 3.81 -50.07
CA ASN A 62 -8.27 3.03 -49.01
C ASN A 62 -9.02 3.97 -48.06
N ARG A 63 -10.33 3.74 -47.91
CA ARG A 63 -11.15 4.48 -46.96
C ARG A 63 -11.08 3.78 -45.59
N ILE A 64 -10.83 4.56 -44.55
CA ILE A 64 -10.98 4.09 -43.17
C ILE A 64 -12.49 4.08 -42.88
N GLU A 65 -13.02 2.92 -42.54
CA GLU A 65 -14.41 2.74 -42.14
C GLU A 65 -14.49 2.43 -40.64
N ASN A 66 -15.36 3.16 -39.95
CA ASN A 66 -15.66 2.90 -38.55
C ASN A 66 -16.74 1.81 -38.47
N LYS A 67 -16.37 0.65 -37.90
CA LYS A 67 -17.32 -0.43 -37.61
C LYS A 67 -17.61 -0.46 -36.11
N THR A 68 -18.89 -0.49 -35.77
CA THR A 68 -19.36 -0.56 -34.38
C THR A 68 -19.87 -1.96 -34.10
N VAL A 69 -19.39 -2.58 -33.02
CA VAL A 69 -19.87 -3.87 -32.53
C VAL A 69 -20.57 -3.63 -31.19
N ILE A 70 -21.85 -3.96 -31.09
CA ILE A 70 -22.65 -3.74 -29.88
C ILE A 70 -22.47 -4.95 -28.96
N SER A 71 -22.13 -4.70 -27.69
CA SER A 71 -21.96 -5.71 -26.64
C SER A 71 -21.10 -6.92 -27.07
N PRO A 72 -19.83 -6.69 -27.48
CA PRO A 72 -18.95 -7.78 -27.87
C PRO A 72 -18.70 -8.75 -26.71
N SER A 73 -18.53 -10.04 -27.01
CA SER A 73 -17.97 -10.99 -26.04
C SER A 73 -16.50 -10.67 -25.77
N GLN A 74 -15.98 -11.15 -24.64
CA GLN A 74 -14.57 -10.99 -24.28
C GLN A 74 -13.62 -11.45 -25.40
N SER A 75 -13.88 -12.63 -25.97
CA SER A 75 -13.07 -13.17 -27.07
C SER A 75 -13.09 -12.31 -28.35
N ILE A 76 -14.22 -11.66 -28.65
CA ILE A 76 -14.31 -10.74 -29.79
C ILE A 76 -13.49 -9.48 -29.50
N TYR A 77 -13.60 -8.93 -28.29
CA TYR A 77 -12.80 -7.77 -27.88
C TYR A 77 -11.30 -8.07 -27.93
N GLU A 78 -10.85 -9.19 -27.37
CA GLU A 78 -9.43 -9.60 -27.36
C GLU A 78 -8.87 -9.74 -28.77
N ASN A 79 -9.63 -10.35 -29.69
CA ASN A 79 -9.24 -10.46 -31.10
C ASN A 79 -9.12 -9.08 -31.77
N LEU A 80 -10.11 -8.21 -31.55
CA LEU A 80 -10.10 -6.85 -32.10
C LEU A 80 -8.96 -6.01 -31.49
N GLN A 81 -8.67 -6.17 -30.21
CA GLN A 81 -7.58 -5.48 -29.52
C GLN A 81 -6.23 -5.89 -30.10
N GLN A 82 -6.04 -7.18 -30.41
CA GLN A 82 -4.83 -7.66 -31.06
C GLN A 82 -4.65 -7.08 -32.48
N LYS A 83 -5.74 -6.91 -33.22
CA LYS A 83 -5.71 -6.46 -34.62
C LYS A 83 -5.71 -4.94 -34.79
N TYR A 84 -6.30 -4.20 -33.85
CA TYR A 84 -6.60 -2.78 -33.97
C TYR A 84 -6.26 -1.98 -32.69
N ALA A 85 -5.25 -2.39 -31.92
CA ALA A 85 -4.90 -1.81 -30.61
C ALA A 85 -4.91 -0.27 -30.54
N ASN A 86 -4.41 0.41 -31.57
CA ASN A 86 -4.25 1.87 -31.59
C ASN A 86 -5.55 2.64 -31.91
N SER A 87 -6.53 1.98 -32.53
CA SER A 87 -7.76 2.62 -33.00
C SER A 87 -9.03 2.05 -32.38
N LEU A 88 -8.93 0.94 -31.63
CA LEU A 88 -10.07 0.32 -30.98
C LEU A 88 -10.54 1.18 -29.81
N GLN A 89 -11.83 1.51 -29.82
CA GLN A 89 -12.50 2.22 -28.74
C GLN A 89 -13.63 1.34 -28.20
N CYS A 90 -13.53 0.96 -26.93
CA CYS A 90 -14.55 0.19 -26.24
C CYS A 90 -15.02 0.98 -25.03
N SER A 91 -16.15 1.68 -25.16
CA SER A 91 -16.73 2.44 -24.05
C SER A 91 -17.52 1.53 -23.11
N CYS A 92 -17.45 1.79 -21.81
CA CYS A 92 -18.18 1.03 -20.81
C CYS A 92 -19.66 1.42 -20.79
N THR A 93 -20.54 0.43 -20.66
CA THR A 93 -21.97 0.66 -20.40
C THR A 93 -22.22 1.12 -18.95
N LYS A 94 -21.40 0.63 -18.01
CA LYS A 94 -21.35 1.07 -16.62
C LYS A 94 -19.99 1.69 -16.33
N ILE A 95 -19.96 2.97 -15.99
CA ILE A 95 -18.71 3.70 -15.74
C ILE A 95 -18.14 3.48 -14.34
N SER A 96 -18.91 2.89 -13.44
CA SER A 96 -18.52 2.62 -12.05
C SER A 96 -18.92 1.21 -11.64
N ILE A 97 -17.98 0.49 -11.03
CA ILE A 97 -18.18 -0.86 -10.52
C ILE A 97 -17.54 -0.94 -9.12
N PRO A 98 -18.26 -1.40 -8.07
CA PRO A 98 -17.66 -1.61 -6.75
C PRO A 98 -16.58 -2.70 -6.80
N TYR A 99 -15.44 -2.47 -6.16
CA TYR A 99 -14.35 -3.47 -6.14
C TYR A 99 -14.81 -4.81 -5.54
N GLY A 100 -15.68 -4.81 -4.53
CA GLY A 100 -16.19 -6.03 -3.90
C GLY A 100 -17.01 -6.94 -4.82
N SER A 101 -17.40 -6.45 -6.01
CA SER A 101 -18.11 -7.28 -7.00
C SER A 101 -17.18 -8.20 -7.82
N PHE A 102 -15.87 -7.92 -7.84
CA PHE A 102 -14.90 -8.68 -8.64
C PHE A 102 -13.58 -8.99 -7.92
N VAL A 103 -13.33 -8.41 -6.74
CA VAL A 103 -12.17 -8.70 -5.90
C VAL A 103 -12.64 -9.30 -4.57
N LYS A 104 -11.96 -10.36 -4.12
CA LYS A 104 -12.18 -10.97 -2.81
C LYS A 104 -10.92 -10.89 -1.97
N ILE A 105 -10.99 -10.21 -0.83
CA ILE A 105 -9.89 -10.12 0.14
C ILE A 105 -10.16 -11.11 1.28
N VAL A 106 -9.16 -11.90 1.66
CA VAL A 106 -9.21 -12.80 2.83
C VAL A 106 -8.04 -12.47 3.75
N PRO A 107 -8.27 -11.81 4.89
CA PRO A 107 -7.22 -11.45 5.82
C PRO A 107 -6.76 -12.68 6.62
N LEU A 108 -5.45 -12.72 6.91
CA LEU A 108 -4.85 -13.71 7.81
C LEU A 108 -4.31 -12.97 9.03
N PHE A 109 -4.85 -13.29 10.20
CA PHE A 109 -4.40 -12.73 11.47
C PHE A 109 -3.36 -13.63 12.12
N HIS A 110 -2.51 -13.04 12.97
CA HIS A 110 -1.50 -13.79 13.69
C HIS A 110 -2.15 -14.80 14.66
N GLN A 111 -1.59 -16.01 14.76
CA GLN A 111 -2.14 -17.11 15.57
C GLN A 111 -2.38 -16.77 17.05
N VAL A 112 -1.62 -15.81 17.59
CA VAL A 112 -1.79 -15.31 18.96
C VAL A 112 -3.20 -14.72 19.19
N CYS A 113 -3.81 -14.14 18.15
CA CYS A 113 -5.12 -13.51 18.22
C CYS A 113 -6.29 -14.51 18.30
N SER A 114 -6.00 -15.80 18.17
CA SER A 114 -6.96 -16.90 18.38
C SER A 114 -6.49 -17.87 19.47
N SER A 115 -5.46 -17.52 20.24
CA SER A 115 -4.90 -18.36 21.30
C SER A 115 -5.58 -18.12 22.64
N ASP A 116 -5.44 -19.07 23.57
CA ASP A 116 -5.94 -18.92 24.94
C ASP A 116 -5.21 -17.81 25.73
N PHE A 117 -4.02 -17.39 25.28
CA PHE A 117 -3.22 -16.36 25.94
C PHE A 117 -3.82 -14.95 25.88
N ILE A 118 -4.76 -14.69 24.96
CA ILE A 118 -5.49 -13.42 24.94
C ILE A 118 -6.80 -13.47 25.74
N SER A 119 -7.12 -14.62 26.34
CA SER A 119 -8.32 -14.77 27.17
C SER A 119 -8.17 -14.01 28.50
N GLN A 120 -9.29 -13.54 29.03
CA GLN A 120 -9.28 -12.91 30.36
C GLN A 120 -8.85 -13.89 31.46
N GLN A 121 -9.16 -15.17 31.29
CA GLN A 121 -8.76 -16.22 32.23
C GLN A 121 -7.24 -16.33 32.33
N TRP A 122 -6.55 -16.38 31.19
CA TRP A 122 -5.09 -16.39 31.16
C TRP A 122 -4.48 -15.12 31.75
N ILE A 123 -4.97 -13.95 31.33
CA ILE A 123 -4.49 -12.66 31.83
C ILE A 123 -4.60 -12.59 33.36
N ASN A 124 -5.70 -13.12 33.91
CA ASN A 124 -5.91 -13.17 35.35
C ASN A 124 -4.99 -14.19 36.04
N SER A 125 -4.69 -15.33 35.42
CA SER A 125 -3.85 -16.37 36.05
C SER A 125 -2.39 -15.94 36.19
N ILE A 126 -1.89 -15.10 35.29
CA ILE A 126 -0.53 -14.56 35.33
C ILE A 126 -0.44 -13.19 36.04
N PHE A 127 -1.58 -12.64 36.47
CA PHE A 127 -1.59 -11.37 37.21
C PHE A 127 -1.14 -11.61 38.64
N GLN A 128 -0.14 -10.86 39.09
CA GLN A 128 0.35 -10.92 40.45
C GLN A 128 0.04 -9.63 41.21
N THR A 129 -0.73 -9.73 42.28
CA THR A 129 -0.97 -8.62 43.22
C THR A 129 0.33 -8.20 43.90
N ASN A 130 0.49 -6.91 44.21
CA ASN A 130 1.70 -6.35 44.83
C ASN A 130 2.98 -6.52 43.99
N SER A 131 2.85 -6.69 42.68
CA SER A 131 3.98 -6.77 41.76
C SER A 131 4.82 -5.50 41.72
N THR A 132 4.27 -4.34 42.10
CA THR A 132 5.00 -3.07 42.24
C THR A 132 6.07 -3.10 43.35
N PHE A 133 6.02 -4.08 44.26
CA PHE A 133 7.08 -4.36 45.24
C PHE A 133 8.18 -5.28 44.69
N ILE A 134 7.92 -5.94 43.57
CA ILE A 134 8.89 -6.71 42.80
C ILE A 134 9.57 -5.73 41.86
N TRP A 135 10.89 -5.88 41.69
CA TRP A 135 11.68 -5.04 40.80
C TRP A 135 10.97 -4.82 39.45
N PRO A 136 10.92 -3.59 38.90
CA PRO A 136 10.25 -3.27 37.63
C PRO A 136 10.71 -4.10 36.41
N ILE A 137 11.85 -4.78 36.55
CA ILE A 137 12.48 -5.66 35.55
C ILE A 137 12.15 -7.14 35.73
N ASP A 138 11.38 -7.52 36.75
CA ASP A 138 10.82 -8.86 36.82
C ASP A 138 9.63 -8.97 35.86
N VAL A 139 9.68 -9.96 34.97
CA VAL A 139 8.64 -10.16 33.95
C VAL A 139 7.24 -10.30 34.53
N ARG A 140 7.07 -10.86 35.73
CA ARG A 140 5.74 -11.05 36.35
C ARG A 140 5.04 -9.73 36.64
N THR A 141 5.78 -8.63 36.76
CA THR A 141 5.21 -7.28 36.92
C THR A 141 4.47 -6.80 35.68
N SER A 142 4.94 -7.21 34.50
CA SER A 142 4.56 -6.61 33.22
C SER A 142 3.82 -7.58 32.28
N LEU A 143 3.92 -8.90 32.53
CA LEU A 143 3.33 -9.93 31.68
C LEU A 143 1.81 -9.79 31.51
N SER A 144 1.07 -9.52 32.59
CA SER A 144 -0.39 -9.34 32.51
C SER A 144 -0.78 -8.14 31.63
N ALA A 145 -0.08 -7.00 31.76
CA ALA A 145 -0.30 -5.82 30.94
C ALA A 145 0.12 -6.05 29.48
N MET A 146 1.21 -6.78 29.24
CA MET A 146 1.64 -7.19 27.91
C MET A 146 0.54 -8.00 27.21
N TRP A 147 -0.04 -9.00 27.88
CA TRP A 147 -1.12 -9.80 27.31
C TRP A 147 -2.43 -9.03 27.11
N GLN A 148 -2.75 -8.07 27.99
CA GLN A 148 -3.85 -7.13 27.77
C GLN A 148 -3.64 -6.27 26.52
N LEU A 149 -2.41 -5.81 26.28
CA LEU A 149 -2.06 -5.06 25.08
C LEU A 149 -2.12 -5.93 23.83
N ILE A 150 -1.60 -7.16 23.87
CA ILE A 150 -1.70 -8.11 22.74
C ILE A 150 -3.17 -8.34 22.38
N ARG A 151 -4.03 -8.60 23.36
CA ARG A 151 -5.48 -8.74 23.14
C ARG A 151 -6.06 -7.49 22.48
N THR A 152 -5.69 -6.31 22.96
CA THR A 152 -6.17 -5.03 22.41
C THR A 152 -5.69 -4.81 20.98
N PHE A 153 -4.43 -5.14 20.68
CA PHE A 153 -3.87 -5.07 19.33
C PHE A 153 -4.57 -6.04 18.40
N CYS A 154 -4.78 -7.29 18.82
CA CYS A 154 -5.55 -8.27 18.04
C CYS A 154 -6.96 -7.77 17.71
N GLN A 155 -7.70 -7.28 18.69
CA GLN A 155 -9.05 -6.74 18.46
C GLN A 155 -9.03 -5.53 17.52
N SER A 156 -8.08 -4.61 17.73
CA SER A 156 -7.94 -3.40 16.92
C SER A 156 -7.56 -3.75 15.48
N SER A 157 -6.62 -4.66 15.27
CA SER A 157 -6.21 -5.14 13.96
C SER A 157 -7.36 -5.82 13.22
N ILE A 158 -8.16 -6.63 13.91
CA ILE A 158 -9.35 -7.26 13.32
C ILE A 158 -10.35 -6.19 12.88
N ASN A 159 -10.74 -5.29 13.80
CA ASN A 159 -11.73 -4.25 13.51
C ASN A 159 -11.28 -3.33 12.36
N ILE A 160 -10.05 -2.81 12.41
CA ILE A 160 -9.50 -1.94 11.38
C ILE A 160 -9.43 -2.65 10.04
N THR A 161 -9.06 -3.93 10.02
CA THR A 161 -8.99 -4.71 8.77
C THR A 161 -10.38 -4.95 8.20
N THR A 162 -11.37 -5.31 9.03
CA THR A 162 -12.75 -5.47 8.61
C THR A 162 -13.34 -4.16 8.07
N ASP A 163 -13.11 -3.04 8.74
CA ASP A 163 -13.56 -1.73 8.28
C ASP A 163 -12.88 -1.33 6.96
N ALA A 164 -11.58 -1.57 6.83
CA ALA A 164 -10.85 -1.31 5.61
C ALA A 164 -11.36 -2.17 4.43
N MET A 165 -11.67 -3.45 4.67
CA MET A 165 -12.27 -4.33 3.67
C MET A 165 -13.66 -3.83 3.25
N ASN A 166 -14.52 -3.48 4.22
CA ASN A 166 -15.84 -2.93 3.92
C ASN A 166 -15.75 -1.64 3.10
N GLN A 167 -14.78 -0.77 3.39
CA GLN A 167 -14.53 0.44 2.61
C GLN A 167 -14.05 0.12 1.20
N PHE A 168 -13.14 -0.85 1.05
CA PHE A 168 -12.64 -1.28 -0.25
C PHE A 168 -13.76 -1.89 -1.10
N ASP A 169 -14.56 -2.78 -0.54
CA ASP A 169 -15.65 -3.45 -1.26
C ASP A 169 -16.66 -2.44 -1.83
N ASN A 170 -16.94 -1.37 -1.08
CA ASN A 170 -17.82 -0.28 -1.48
C ASN A 170 -17.13 0.80 -2.35
N SER A 171 -15.80 0.81 -2.41
CA SER A 171 -15.06 1.75 -3.26
C SER A 171 -15.27 1.43 -4.74
N LEU A 172 -15.33 2.46 -5.58
CA LEU A 172 -15.71 2.32 -6.99
C LEU A 172 -14.47 2.37 -7.88
N LEU A 173 -14.34 1.37 -8.76
CA LEU A 173 -13.52 1.48 -9.96
C LEU A 173 -14.27 2.32 -10.99
N ILE A 174 -13.74 3.51 -11.30
CA ILE A 174 -14.33 4.43 -12.29
C ILE A 174 -13.51 4.40 -13.57
N ASN A 175 -14.15 4.07 -14.70
CA ASN A 175 -13.54 4.17 -16.02
C ASN A 175 -14.60 4.31 -17.12
N THR A 176 -14.33 5.15 -18.11
CA THR A 176 -15.22 5.37 -19.27
C THR A 176 -14.97 4.38 -20.39
N MET A 177 -13.78 3.78 -20.42
CA MET A 177 -13.35 2.82 -21.44
C MET A 177 -13.11 1.45 -20.81
N LEU A 178 -13.10 0.40 -21.62
CA LEU A 178 -12.68 -0.91 -21.13
C LEU A 178 -11.20 -0.86 -20.75
N LEU A 179 -10.86 -1.39 -19.58
CA LEU A 179 -9.47 -1.54 -19.13
C LEU A 179 -8.91 -2.83 -19.71
N THR A 180 -7.63 -2.82 -20.09
CA THR A 180 -6.88 -4.06 -20.31
C THR A 180 -6.72 -4.81 -18.98
N GLU A 181 -6.50 -6.12 -19.05
CA GLU A 181 -6.26 -6.95 -17.87
C GLU A 181 -5.09 -6.41 -17.02
N GLU A 182 -3.96 -6.10 -17.65
CA GLU A 182 -2.79 -5.52 -16.99
C GLU A 182 -3.12 -4.20 -16.25
N LEU A 183 -3.91 -3.31 -16.87
CA LEU A 183 -4.26 -2.04 -16.27
C LEU A 183 -5.27 -2.21 -15.13
N LEU A 184 -6.18 -3.19 -15.25
CA LEU A 184 -7.10 -3.56 -14.18
C LEU A 184 -6.33 -4.10 -12.97
N GLU A 185 -5.41 -5.03 -13.19
CA GLU A 185 -4.54 -5.57 -12.14
C GLU A 185 -3.72 -4.47 -11.47
N ALA A 186 -3.09 -3.59 -12.24
CA ALA A 186 -2.32 -2.47 -11.71
C ALA A 186 -3.18 -1.54 -10.83
N LYS A 187 -4.42 -1.24 -11.25
CA LYS A 187 -5.35 -0.43 -10.45
C LYS A 187 -5.77 -1.15 -9.16
N VAL A 188 -6.07 -2.45 -9.23
CA VAL A 188 -6.40 -3.25 -8.03
C VAL A 188 -5.23 -3.29 -7.06
N GLN A 189 -4.01 -3.54 -7.54
CA GLN A 189 -2.82 -3.57 -6.69
C GLN A 189 -2.54 -2.21 -6.03
N ALA A 190 -2.69 -1.12 -6.77
CA ALA A 190 -2.56 0.23 -6.21
C ALA A 190 -3.60 0.50 -5.11
N ALA A 191 -4.86 0.10 -5.33
CA ALA A 191 -5.92 0.24 -4.33
C ALA A 191 -5.65 -0.62 -3.08
N LEU A 192 -5.20 -1.87 -3.25
CA LEU A 192 -4.81 -2.75 -2.15
C LEU A 192 -3.61 -2.22 -1.37
N TYR A 193 -2.63 -1.63 -2.06
CA TYR A 193 -1.48 -0.99 -1.42
C TYR A 193 -1.93 0.19 -0.55
N LEU A 194 -2.78 1.07 -1.08
CA LEU A 194 -3.34 2.19 -0.31
C LEU A 194 -4.12 1.70 0.91
N LEU A 195 -4.95 0.67 0.76
CA LEU A 195 -5.69 0.06 1.85
C LEU A 195 -4.75 -0.42 2.97
N ARG A 196 -3.67 -1.14 2.63
CA ARG A 196 -2.70 -1.64 3.61
C ARG A 196 -2.01 -0.49 4.36
N GLN A 197 -1.62 0.56 3.63
CA GLN A 197 -0.94 1.70 4.23
C GLN A 197 -1.86 2.49 5.16
N THR A 198 -3.09 2.76 4.73
CA THR A 198 -4.07 3.46 5.58
C THR A 198 -4.40 2.63 6.83
N ALA A 199 -4.71 1.34 6.68
CA ALA A 199 -5.01 0.46 7.82
C ALA A 199 -3.86 0.39 8.83
N SER A 200 -2.62 0.24 8.36
CA SER A 200 -1.43 0.25 9.21
C SER A 200 -1.24 1.59 9.93
N SER A 201 -1.38 2.69 9.19
CA SER A 201 -1.24 4.05 9.72
C SER A 201 -2.28 4.37 10.80
N THR A 202 -3.53 3.92 10.62
CA THR A 202 -4.61 4.08 11.61
C THR A 202 -4.26 3.47 12.97
N LEU A 203 -3.45 2.41 13.00
CA LEU A 203 -2.99 1.79 14.25
C LEU A 203 -1.72 2.44 14.81
N ILE A 204 -0.72 2.66 13.95
CA ILE A 204 0.63 3.08 14.38
C ILE A 204 0.67 4.54 14.82
N GLN A 205 -0.07 5.44 14.14
CA GLN A 205 0.01 6.87 14.43
C GLN A 205 -0.47 7.23 15.85
N PRO A 206 -1.67 6.79 16.30
CA PRO A 206 -2.12 7.09 17.66
C PRO A 206 -1.18 6.53 18.73
N MET A 207 -0.65 5.32 18.54
CA MET A 207 0.33 4.73 19.46
C MET A 207 1.62 5.55 19.54
N THR A 208 2.14 6.00 18.40
CA THR A 208 3.35 6.83 18.34
C THR A 208 3.13 8.17 19.03
N ILE A 209 1.96 8.78 18.85
CA ILE A 209 1.59 10.03 19.53
C ILE A 209 1.51 9.80 21.04
N ALA A 210 0.79 8.75 21.48
CA ALA A 210 0.67 8.42 22.90
C ALA A 210 2.04 8.21 23.55
N HIS A 211 2.95 7.51 22.87
CA HIS A 211 4.33 7.31 23.33
C HIS A 211 5.07 8.65 23.49
N LYS A 212 5.05 9.51 22.46
CA LYS A 212 5.73 10.81 22.49
C LYS A 212 5.18 11.75 23.56
N VAL A 213 3.85 11.79 23.72
CA VAL A 213 3.19 12.59 24.76
C VAL A 213 3.57 12.07 26.15
N THR A 214 3.60 10.75 26.34
CA THR A 214 4.03 10.11 27.60
C THR A 214 5.46 10.50 27.95
N GLN A 215 6.38 10.43 27.01
CA GLN A 215 7.78 10.77 27.23
C GLN A 215 7.98 12.28 27.46
N ALA A 216 7.39 13.14 26.62
CA ALA A 216 7.58 14.59 26.69
C ALA A 216 7.05 15.19 28.00
N ASN A 217 5.99 14.60 28.56
CA ASN A 217 5.38 15.05 29.81
C ASN A 217 5.79 14.19 31.02
N GLN A 218 6.72 13.26 30.86
CA GLN A 218 7.18 12.35 31.92
C GLN A 218 6.02 11.63 32.62
N LEU A 219 4.98 11.25 31.86
CA LEU A 219 3.80 10.60 32.42
C LEU A 219 4.18 9.20 32.94
N VAL A 220 3.88 8.96 34.21
CA VAL A 220 4.16 7.70 34.88
C VAL A 220 3.18 6.63 34.40
N THR A 221 3.70 5.49 33.93
CA THR A 221 2.88 4.32 33.58
C THR A 221 2.32 3.66 34.85
N GLY A 222 1.17 2.97 34.73
CA GLY A 222 0.58 2.26 35.88
C GLY A 222 1.47 1.16 36.48
N LEU A 223 2.43 0.64 35.72
CA LEU A 223 3.42 -0.34 36.19
C LEU A 223 4.75 0.30 36.64
N LEU A 224 4.87 1.63 36.59
CA LEU A 224 6.10 2.36 36.92
C LEU A 224 7.33 1.89 36.12
N THR A 225 7.16 1.38 34.90
CA THR A 225 8.25 0.81 34.08
C THR A 225 9.09 1.90 33.40
N ASN A 226 8.52 3.08 33.17
CA ASN A 226 9.21 4.23 32.59
C ASN A 226 9.73 5.24 33.63
N TYR A 227 8.89 5.65 34.56
CA TYR A 227 9.20 6.62 35.61
C TYR A 227 8.70 6.09 36.95
N VAL A 228 9.44 6.40 38.01
CA VAL A 228 9.00 6.19 39.39
C VAL A 228 8.74 7.56 40.01
N ALA A 229 7.58 7.71 40.66
CA ALA A 229 7.30 8.84 41.50
C ALA A 229 7.97 8.62 42.85
N VAL A 230 8.88 9.51 43.25
CA VAL A 230 9.50 9.46 44.57
C VAL A 230 8.97 10.57 45.45
N THR A 231 8.80 10.22 46.72
CA THR A 231 8.64 11.16 47.81
C THR A 231 9.85 11.04 48.73
N ASP A 232 10.05 12.05 49.57
CA ASP A 232 11.18 12.29 50.47
C ASP A 232 11.56 11.05 51.32
N ASN A 233 10.60 10.19 51.66
CA ASN A 233 10.82 8.94 52.40
C ASN A 233 11.55 7.84 51.59
N PHE A 234 11.55 7.90 50.26
CA PHE A 234 12.17 6.87 49.41
C PHE A 234 13.68 7.05 49.25
N GLY A 235 14.23 8.24 49.58
CA GLY A 235 15.65 8.57 49.46
C GLY A 235 16.37 8.87 50.78
N LEU A 236 15.65 9.20 51.86
CA LEU A 236 16.26 9.61 53.14
C LEU A 236 16.46 8.46 54.14
N ALA A 237 15.86 7.29 53.92
CA ALA A 237 16.07 6.13 54.81
C ALA A 237 17.51 5.57 54.76
N GLN A 238 18.33 5.96 53.77
CA GLN A 238 19.68 5.42 53.61
C GLN A 238 20.79 6.29 54.21
N HIS A 239 20.53 7.52 54.66
CA HIS A 239 21.58 8.44 55.14
C HIS A 239 21.26 9.20 56.43
N ILE A 240 20.19 8.86 57.15
CA ILE A 240 19.93 9.46 58.47
C ILE A 240 20.33 8.44 59.55
N PRO A 241 21.49 8.62 60.23
CA PRO A 241 21.72 7.93 61.49
C PRO A 241 20.59 8.33 62.45
N THR A 242 19.98 7.34 63.09
CA THR A 242 18.79 7.43 63.95
C THR A 242 19.04 8.18 65.27
N TYR A 243 19.71 9.33 65.24
CA TYR A 243 20.13 10.07 66.43
C TYR A 243 20.04 11.59 66.24
N ASP A 244 18.91 12.10 65.74
CA ASP A 244 18.35 13.41 66.12
C ASP A 244 17.05 13.67 65.36
N ILE A 245 15.92 13.35 65.98
CA ILE A 245 14.58 13.71 65.47
C ILE A 245 14.25 15.13 65.95
N GLY A 246 15.10 16.10 65.59
CA GLY A 246 14.82 17.52 65.75
C GLY A 246 14.20 18.05 64.47
N TYR A 247 12.87 18.26 64.48
CA TYR A 247 12.05 18.96 63.50
C TYR A 247 12.79 19.50 62.24
N MET A 248 13.13 18.61 61.31
CA MET A 248 13.51 19.05 59.96
C MET A 248 12.23 19.34 59.19
N ASN A 249 12.12 20.57 58.69
CA ASN A 249 11.17 20.91 57.64
C ASN A 249 11.52 20.05 56.42
N VAL A 250 10.84 18.91 56.27
CA VAL A 250 10.94 18.10 55.07
C VAL A 250 10.25 18.89 53.96
N SER A 251 11.05 19.51 53.10
CA SER A 251 10.57 20.08 51.86
C SER A 251 10.05 18.94 50.99
N LEU A 252 8.72 18.85 50.88
CA LEU A 252 8.03 17.90 49.99
C LEU A 252 8.53 18.11 48.55
N TYR A 253 9.34 17.18 48.06
CA TYR A 253 9.75 17.16 46.66
C TYR A 253 9.06 15.98 45.98
N ALA A 254 7.97 16.27 45.28
CA ALA A 254 7.35 15.32 44.37
C ALA A 254 8.06 15.44 43.01
N GLY A 255 8.82 14.40 42.64
CA GLY A 255 9.54 14.34 41.38
C GLY A 255 9.40 12.99 40.69
N THR A 256 9.54 12.99 39.37
CA THR A 256 9.59 11.77 38.56
C THR A 256 11.03 11.47 38.14
N PHE A 257 11.51 10.28 38.46
CA PHE A 257 12.82 9.80 38.02
C PHE A 257 12.62 8.71 36.97
N GLY A 258 13.26 8.86 35.80
CA GLY A 258 13.20 7.80 34.79
C GLY A 258 14.00 6.59 35.26
N ASN A 259 13.44 5.39 35.06
CA ASN A 259 14.13 4.17 35.44
C ASN A 259 15.46 4.05 34.69
N LYS A 260 16.48 3.63 35.43
CA LYS A 260 17.80 3.34 34.91
C LYS A 260 18.13 1.89 35.20
N TYR A 261 18.65 1.21 34.20
CA TYR A 261 19.01 -0.19 34.27
C TYR A 261 20.47 -0.35 33.87
N ILE A 262 21.20 -1.13 34.66
CA ILE A 262 22.60 -1.48 34.41
C ILE A 262 22.59 -2.92 33.92
N LEU A 263 23.09 -3.16 32.71
CA LEU A 263 23.27 -4.50 32.18
C LEU A 263 24.46 -5.16 32.86
N GLU A 264 24.33 -6.45 33.21
CA GLU A 264 25.45 -7.23 33.74
C GLU A 264 26.64 -7.16 32.77
N ASN A 265 27.83 -6.87 33.32
CA ASN A 265 29.09 -6.71 32.57
C ASN A 265 29.14 -5.57 31.54
N SER A 266 28.27 -4.56 31.64
CA SER A 266 28.31 -3.37 30.79
C SER A 266 28.43 -2.08 31.60
N THR A 267 29.21 -1.12 31.09
CA THR A 267 29.20 0.27 31.57
C THR A 267 28.02 1.07 31.02
N LEU A 268 27.20 0.47 30.14
CA LEU A 268 26.06 1.10 29.52
C LEU A 268 24.89 1.17 30.52
N VAL A 269 24.63 2.38 31.01
CA VAL A 269 23.41 2.69 31.77
C VAL A 269 22.31 3.01 30.79
N CYS A 270 21.31 2.14 30.74
CA CYS A 270 20.15 2.33 29.92
C CYS A 270 19.08 3.10 30.72
N SER A 271 18.49 4.15 30.15
CA SER A 271 17.63 5.09 30.88
C SER A 271 16.37 5.44 30.11
N CYS A 272 15.21 5.20 30.73
CA CYS A 272 13.91 5.58 30.19
C CYS A 272 13.70 7.09 30.08
N GLN A 273 14.47 7.88 30.84
CA GLN A 273 14.36 9.34 30.80
C GLN A 273 14.88 9.94 29.48
N ASN A 274 15.94 9.37 28.92
CA ASN A 274 16.67 10.01 27.82
C ASN A 274 16.02 9.66 26.47
N ASN A 275 15.85 8.37 26.20
CA ASN A 275 15.41 7.89 24.89
C ASN A 275 13.99 7.33 24.90
N GLY A 276 13.35 7.20 26.07
CA GLY A 276 12.00 6.63 26.18
C GLY A 276 11.93 5.15 25.80
N SER A 277 13.07 4.52 25.53
CA SER A 277 13.23 3.10 25.27
C SER A 277 14.52 2.62 25.92
N CYS A 278 14.43 1.43 26.48
CA CYS A 278 15.47 0.70 27.16
C CYS A 278 15.17 -0.80 27.12
N PRO A 279 15.40 -1.46 25.96
CA PRO A 279 15.08 -2.87 25.81
C PRO A 279 16.03 -3.73 26.64
N LEU A 280 15.45 -4.63 27.44
CA LEU A 280 16.16 -5.55 28.31
C LEU A 280 15.59 -6.96 28.16
N PRO A 281 16.41 -8.01 28.30
CA PRO A 281 15.88 -9.37 28.36
C PRO A 281 14.95 -9.51 29.56
N GLY A 282 13.79 -10.14 29.34
CA GLY A 282 12.84 -10.43 30.39
C GLY A 282 13.40 -11.47 31.36
N ASN A 283 13.63 -11.08 32.60
CA ASN A 283 14.15 -11.95 33.64
C ASN A 283 13.10 -12.25 34.71
N LEU A 284 13.16 -13.46 35.26
CA LEU A 284 12.40 -13.87 36.43
C LEU A 284 13.35 -13.97 37.63
N TYR A 285 12.99 -13.30 38.72
CA TYR A 285 13.77 -13.30 39.96
C TYR A 285 13.28 -14.43 40.86
N LEU A 286 14.17 -15.40 41.13
CA LEU A 286 13.78 -16.65 41.81
C LEU A 286 13.49 -16.51 43.31
N TYR A 287 13.79 -15.36 43.92
CA TYR A 287 13.48 -15.07 45.33
C TYR A 287 12.38 -14.01 45.47
N LYS A 288 11.38 -14.28 46.31
CA LYS A 288 10.25 -13.37 46.62
C LYS A 288 10.55 -12.41 47.80
N THR A 289 11.78 -12.34 48.29
CA THR A 289 12.10 -11.63 49.54
C THR A 289 12.64 -10.22 49.31
N PHE A 290 12.19 -9.31 50.17
CA PHE A 290 12.62 -7.92 50.30
C PHE A 290 14.08 -7.83 50.74
N GLU A 291 15.06 -7.85 49.84
CA GLU A 291 16.41 -7.44 50.23
C GLU A 291 17.02 -6.50 49.20
N THR A 292 17.56 -5.41 49.70
CA THR A 292 18.01 -4.26 48.93
C THR A 292 19.31 -4.50 48.16
N PHE A 293 20.05 -5.58 48.43
CA PHE A 293 21.31 -5.90 47.77
C PHE A 293 21.59 -7.41 47.83
N GLY A 294 21.27 -8.14 46.76
CA GLY A 294 21.64 -9.55 46.60
C GLY A 294 21.94 -9.85 45.13
N VAL A 295 22.95 -10.66 44.85
CA VAL A 295 23.15 -11.25 43.53
C VAL A 295 22.02 -12.25 43.32
N TYR A 296 21.10 -11.93 42.42
CA TYR A 296 19.91 -12.74 42.18
C TYR A 296 20.23 -13.85 41.19
N ASP A 297 19.70 -15.05 41.44
CA ASP A 297 19.62 -16.08 40.40
C ASP A 297 18.51 -15.65 39.42
N LEU A 298 18.95 -15.19 38.25
CA LEU A 298 18.11 -14.63 37.19
C LEU A 298 17.83 -15.72 36.17
N LYS A 299 16.55 -16.03 35.95
CA LYS A 299 16.15 -16.83 34.80
C LYS A 299 15.67 -15.95 33.67
N THR A 300 16.48 -15.82 32.63
CA THR A 300 16.05 -15.15 31.40
C THR A 300 15.03 -15.99 30.64
N LEU A 301 13.94 -15.34 30.21
CA LEU A 301 12.89 -15.95 29.40
C LEU A 301 13.12 -15.62 27.92
N SER A 302 13.23 -16.65 27.10
CA SER A 302 13.42 -16.49 25.66
C SER A 302 12.25 -15.75 25.02
N GLY A 303 12.57 -14.75 24.19
CA GLY A 303 11.57 -14.01 23.42
C GLY A 303 10.72 -13.02 24.20
N ILE A 304 11.07 -12.71 25.45
CA ILE A 304 10.44 -11.66 26.25
C ILE A 304 11.40 -10.48 26.38
N ILE A 305 10.94 -9.29 26.02
CA ILE A 305 11.68 -8.04 26.14
C ILE A 305 10.90 -7.09 27.04
N LEU A 306 11.58 -6.56 28.05
CA LEU A 306 11.10 -5.46 28.87
C LEU A 306 11.64 -4.14 28.32
N ASP A 307 10.89 -3.06 28.48
CA ASP A 307 11.18 -1.74 27.95
C ASP A 307 10.45 -0.69 28.81
N CYS A 308 10.63 0.59 28.55
CA CYS A 308 10.05 1.68 29.31
C CYS A 308 8.53 1.68 29.23
N LEU A 309 7.95 1.44 28.05
CA LEU A 309 6.50 1.33 27.88
C LEU A 309 6.05 -0.10 27.60
N PRO A 310 4.92 -0.55 28.17
CA PRO A 310 4.34 -1.85 27.87
C PRO A 310 4.04 -2.09 26.38
N SER A 311 3.76 -1.04 25.60
CA SER A 311 3.57 -1.15 24.15
C SER A 311 4.87 -1.51 23.42
N GLN A 312 6.02 -0.97 23.84
CA GLN A 312 7.32 -1.32 23.28
C GLN A 312 7.72 -2.73 23.69
N MET A 313 7.54 -3.09 24.97
CA MET A 313 7.73 -4.47 25.46
C MET A 313 7.02 -5.47 24.55
N THR A 314 5.74 -5.20 24.27
CA THR A 314 4.88 -6.06 23.46
C THR A 314 5.39 -6.17 22.03
N LEU A 315 5.74 -5.04 21.40
CA LEU A 315 6.17 -5.02 19.99
C LEU A 315 7.58 -5.58 19.77
N SER A 316 8.44 -5.52 20.79
CA SER A 316 9.81 -6.04 20.72
C SER A 316 9.93 -7.51 21.12
N SER A 317 8.91 -8.09 21.76
CA SER A 317 8.90 -9.48 22.20
C SER A 317 8.49 -10.43 21.08
N SER A 318 9.21 -11.55 20.91
CA SER A 318 8.84 -12.61 19.97
C SER A 318 7.86 -13.62 20.56
N LEU A 319 7.68 -13.62 21.89
CA LEU A 319 6.80 -14.52 22.65
C LEU A 319 7.20 -16.01 22.57
N GLU A 320 8.44 -16.31 22.18
CA GLU A 320 8.95 -17.68 22.01
C GLU A 320 8.72 -18.57 23.24
N CYS A 321 8.91 -18.04 24.45
CA CYS A 321 8.64 -18.76 25.71
C CYS A 321 7.25 -19.40 25.77
N PHE A 322 6.23 -18.75 25.20
CA PHE A 322 4.84 -19.24 25.25
C PHE A 322 4.55 -20.38 24.26
N TYR A 323 5.49 -20.71 23.38
CA TYR A 323 5.44 -21.88 22.51
C TYR A 323 6.34 -23.03 23.01
N ASN A 324 6.93 -22.88 24.19
CA ASN A 324 7.79 -23.88 24.81
C ASN A 324 7.27 -24.25 26.21
N GLN A 325 6.77 -25.48 26.36
CA GLN A 325 6.18 -25.94 27.62
C GLN A 325 7.14 -25.83 28.82
N SER A 326 8.44 -26.10 28.61
CA SER A 326 9.43 -25.96 29.68
C SER A 326 9.59 -24.52 30.15
N CYS A 327 9.41 -23.54 29.24
CA CYS A 327 9.46 -22.12 29.59
C CYS A 327 8.15 -21.69 30.26
N LEU A 328 7.00 -22.15 29.76
CA LEU A 328 5.69 -21.87 30.37
C LEU A 328 5.60 -22.39 31.82
N ASN A 329 6.18 -23.57 32.09
CA ASN A 329 6.24 -24.15 33.43
C ASN A 329 7.09 -23.34 34.42
N ILE A 330 7.95 -22.42 33.95
CA ILE A 330 8.71 -21.51 34.83
C ILE A 330 7.84 -20.32 35.24
N LEU A 331 6.82 -19.99 34.45
CA LEU A 331 5.91 -18.86 34.68
C LEU A 331 4.70 -19.20 35.58
N LEU A 332 4.29 -20.47 35.60
CA LEU A 332 3.13 -20.99 36.35
C LEU A 332 3.55 -21.60 37.69
#